data_AF-A0A9P4UNT2-F1
#
_entry.id   AF-A0A9P4UNT2-F1
#
_cell.length_a   1.000
_cell.length_b   1.000
_cell.length_c   1.000
_cell.angle_alpha   90.00
_cell.angle_beta   90.00
_cell.angle_gamma   90.00
#
_symmetry.space_group_name_H-M   'P 1'
#
loop_
_entity.id
_entity.type
_entity.pdbx_description
1 polymer ?
#
loop_
_entity_poly.entity_id
_entity_poly.type
_entity_poly.pdbx_seq_one_letter_code
_entity_poly.pdbx_strand_id
1 'polypeptide(L)'
;WVQRTTMSDPAYFFKNIHSAAGDLTQRNLLSPKLYRWLQVQCIAAIQEAVADERRQRAPGVILAVGRIALSEITLGDQAVGQQIHRPAVVKMIELAGGVEALNLPKVVREHLFWAERLMA
;
A
#
# COMPACT_ATOMS: atom_id res chain seq x y z
N TRP A 1 -6.07 3.12 16.23
CA TRP A 1 -4.78 3.43 15.60
C TRP A 1 -4.79 3.12 14.11
N VAL A 2 -5.05 1.87 13.69
CA VAL A 2 -5.08 1.48 12.25
C VAL A 2 -6.00 2.39 11.44
N GLN A 3 -7.21 2.67 11.92
CA GLN A 3 -8.14 3.61 11.27
C GLN A 3 -7.61 5.05 11.17
N ARG A 4 -6.83 5.51 12.17
CA ARG A 4 -6.19 6.83 12.18
C ARG A 4 -5.07 6.91 11.14
N THR A 5 -4.29 5.83 11.00
CA THR A 5 -3.23 5.68 9.99
C THR A 5 -3.81 5.48 8.58
N THR A 6 -4.90 4.72 8.46
CA THR A 6 -5.69 4.56 7.22
C THR A 6 -6.24 5.89 6.72
N MET A 7 -6.65 6.77 7.63
CA MET A 7 -7.16 8.10 7.30
C MET A 7 -6.08 9.19 7.27
N SER A 8 -4.82 8.89 7.64
CA SER A 8 -3.76 9.90 7.70
C SER A 8 -3.11 10.18 6.35
N ASP A 9 -3.23 9.27 5.38
CA ASP A 9 -2.69 9.48 4.03
C ASP A 9 -3.67 9.01 2.95
N PRO A 10 -3.98 9.84 1.94
CA PRO A 10 -4.87 9.48 0.85
C PRO A 10 -4.47 8.20 0.11
N ALA A 11 -3.18 7.93 -0.09
CA ALA A 11 -2.71 6.73 -0.78
C ALA A 11 -3.12 5.46 -0.03
N TYR A 12 -2.94 5.47 1.29
CA TYR A 12 -3.30 4.33 2.12
C TYR A 12 -4.81 4.17 2.24
N PHE A 13 -5.54 5.28 2.35
CA PHE A 13 -7.00 5.28 2.35
C PHE A 13 -7.57 4.62 1.09
N PHE A 14 -7.19 5.12 -0.10
CA PHE A 14 -7.70 4.60 -1.36
C PHE A 14 -7.24 3.17 -1.62
N LYS A 15 -5.99 2.80 -1.28
CA LYS A 15 -5.54 1.41 -1.42
C LYS A 15 -6.34 0.46 -0.54
N ASN A 16 -6.70 0.85 0.68
CA ASN A 16 -7.49 0.02 1.58
C ASN A 16 -8.91 -0.21 1.04
N ILE A 17 -9.58 0.86 0.59
CA ILE A 17 -10.93 0.73 -0.01
C ILE A 17 -10.88 -0.06 -1.31
N HIS A 18 -9.91 0.21 -2.20
CA HIS A 18 -9.73 -0.54 -3.42
C HIS A 18 -9.51 -2.04 -3.15
N SER A 19 -8.71 -2.39 -2.15
CA SER A 19 -8.47 -3.80 -1.79
C SER A 19 -9.74 -4.47 -1.26
N ALA A 20 -10.53 -3.77 -0.44
CA ALA A 20 -11.83 -4.29 0.03
C ALA A 20 -12.88 -4.40 -1.10
N ALA A 21 -12.83 -3.48 -2.07
CA ALA A 21 -13.73 -3.45 -3.21
C ALA A 21 -13.52 -4.63 -4.17
N GLY A 22 -12.33 -5.26 -4.18
CA GLY A 22 -12.03 -6.39 -5.08
C GLY A 22 -12.98 -7.57 -4.92
N ASP A 23 -13.17 -8.07 -3.70
CA ASP A 23 -14.09 -9.19 -3.41
C ASP A 23 -15.54 -8.80 -3.71
N LEU A 24 -15.95 -7.58 -3.35
CA LEU A 24 -17.30 -7.09 -3.63
C LEU A 24 -17.60 -6.99 -5.13
N THR A 25 -16.63 -6.54 -5.93
CA THR A 25 -16.77 -6.49 -7.38
C THR A 25 -16.82 -7.89 -7.99
N GLN A 26 -15.99 -8.84 -7.53
CA GLN A 26 -16.05 -10.24 -7.98
C GLN A 26 -17.41 -10.90 -7.69
N ARG A 27 -18.06 -10.50 -6.60
CA ARG A 27 -19.41 -10.97 -6.22
C ARG A 27 -20.55 -10.18 -6.88
N ASN A 28 -20.26 -9.27 -7.81
CA ASN A 28 -21.23 -8.38 -8.44
C ASN A 28 -22.00 -7.46 -7.45
N LEU A 29 -21.45 -7.24 -6.25
CA LEU A 29 -22.04 -6.35 -5.23
C LEU A 29 -21.56 -4.89 -5.37
N LEU A 30 -20.52 -4.65 -6.16
CA LEU A 30 -19.95 -3.33 -6.39
C LEU A 30 -19.59 -3.12 -7.86
N SER A 31 -19.90 -1.94 -8.39
CA SER A 31 -19.68 -1.61 -9.81
C SER A 31 -18.20 -1.72 -10.20
N PRO A 32 -17.86 -2.40 -11.32
CA PRO A 32 -16.50 -2.40 -11.86
C PRO A 32 -15.97 -0.99 -12.17
N LYS A 33 -16.87 -0.04 -12.49
CA LYS A 33 -16.49 1.37 -12.71
C LYS A 33 -15.98 2.03 -11.43
N LEU A 34 -16.62 1.75 -10.30
CA LEU A 34 -16.18 2.26 -9.00
C LEU A 34 -14.86 1.63 -8.58
N TYR A 35 -14.68 0.33 -8.79
CA TYR A 35 -13.40 -0.35 -8.56
C TYR A 35 -12.25 0.31 -9.34
N ARG A 36 -12.45 0.54 -10.65
CA ARG A 36 -11.47 1.25 -11.48
C ARG A 36 -11.25 2.69 -11.03
N TRP A 37 -12.30 3.40 -10.62
CA TRP A 37 -12.15 4.76 -10.10
C TRP A 37 -11.28 4.79 -8.83
N LEU A 38 -11.50 3.87 -7.89
CA LEU A 38 -10.68 3.73 -6.68
C LEU A 38 -9.21 3.46 -7.01
N GLN A 39 -8.94 2.66 -8.06
CA GLN A 39 -7.59 2.40 -8.54
C GLN A 39 -6.91 3.69 -9.01
N VAL A 40 -7.60 4.48 -9.83
CA VAL A 40 -7.09 5.77 -10.33
C VAL A 40 -6.82 6.74 -9.19
N GLN A 41 -7.72 6.85 -8.21
CA GLN A 41 -7.51 7.69 -7.03
C GLN A 41 -6.29 7.24 -6.21
N CYS A 42 -6.12 5.93 -6.04
CA CYS A 42 -4.94 5.38 -5.36
C CYS A 42 -3.65 5.73 -6.09
N ILE A 43 -3.61 5.61 -7.42
CA ILE A 43 -2.43 5.94 -8.24
C ILE A 43 -2.11 7.42 -8.12
N ALA A 44 -3.10 8.29 -8.28
CA ALA A 44 -2.91 9.74 -8.18
C ALA A 44 -2.38 10.14 -6.80
N ALA A 45 -2.97 9.60 -5.72
CA ALA A 45 -2.53 9.88 -4.36
C ALA A 45 -1.08 9.42 -4.08
N ILE A 46 -0.66 8.30 -4.65
CA ILE A 46 0.73 7.83 -4.55
C ILE A 46 1.67 8.75 -5.32
N GLN A 47 1.32 9.12 -6.56
CA GLN A 47 2.13 10.02 -7.38
C GLN A 47 2.35 11.36 -6.70
N GLU A 48 1.30 11.96 -6.14
CA GLU A 48 1.40 13.19 -5.34
C GLU A 48 2.28 13.02 -4.11
N ALA A 49 2.16 11.89 -3.42
CA ALA A 49 2.94 11.64 -2.21
C ALA A 49 4.43 11.38 -2.50
N VAL A 50 4.74 10.69 -3.60
CA VAL A 50 6.12 10.41 -4.01
C VAL A 50 6.82 11.66 -4.55
N ALA A 51 6.08 12.60 -5.14
CA ALA A 51 6.60 13.88 -5.59
C ALA A 51 6.97 14.84 -4.43
N ASP A 52 6.49 14.59 -3.21
CA ASP A 52 6.79 15.37 -2.01
C ASP A 52 7.80 14.63 -1.12
N GLU A 53 8.96 15.25 -0.89
CA GLU A 53 10.07 14.61 -0.16
C GLU A 53 9.74 14.20 1.27
N ARG A 54 8.81 14.89 1.93
CA ARG A 54 8.35 14.55 3.28
C ARG A 54 7.32 13.44 3.22
N ARG A 55 6.38 13.52 2.28
CA ARG A 55 5.29 12.54 2.17
C ARG A 55 5.76 11.18 1.66
N GLN A 56 6.77 11.12 0.80
CA GLN A 56 7.29 9.83 0.29
C GLN A 56 7.80 8.89 1.41
N ARG A 57 8.14 9.46 2.58
CA ARG A 57 8.62 8.71 3.76
C ARG A 57 7.53 8.49 4.81
N ALA A 58 6.33 8.99 4.57
CA ALA A 58 5.23 8.85 5.51
C ALA A 58 4.80 7.38 5.62
N PRO A 59 4.54 6.86 6.84
CA PRO A 59 4.16 5.47 7.04
C PRO A 59 2.95 5.03 6.20
N GLY A 60 1.97 5.91 5.99
CA GLY A 60 0.80 5.61 5.16
C GLY A 60 1.18 5.29 3.71
N VAL A 61 2.05 6.08 3.09
CA VAL A 61 2.48 5.90 1.70
C VAL A 61 3.28 4.62 1.56
N ILE A 62 4.21 4.36 2.49
CA ILE A 62 5.00 3.12 2.53
C ILE A 62 4.09 1.90 2.63
N LEU A 63 3.11 1.93 3.53
CA LEU A 63 2.14 0.84 3.69
C LEU A 63 1.24 0.68 2.46
N ALA A 64 0.89 1.77 1.76
CA ALA A 64 0.12 1.70 0.52
C ALA A 64 0.88 0.98 -0.60
N VAL A 65 2.14 1.37 -0.84
CA VAL A 65 3.01 0.71 -1.82
C VAL A 65 3.28 -0.74 -1.41
N GLY A 66 3.47 -1.02 -0.11
CA GLY A 66 3.59 -2.37 0.44
C GLY A 66 2.39 -3.25 0.11
N ARG A 67 1.17 -2.72 0.25
CA ARG A 67 -0.04 -3.45 -0.15
C ARG A 67 -0.16 -3.63 -1.65
N ILE A 68 0.37 -2.72 -2.47
CA ILE A 68 0.42 -2.90 -3.94
C ILE A 68 1.33 -4.07 -4.28
N ALA A 69 2.58 -4.05 -3.79
CA ALA A 69 3.54 -5.13 -4.00
C ALA A 69 2.95 -6.49 -3.59
N LEU A 70 2.36 -6.57 -2.39
CA LEU A 70 1.71 -7.79 -1.92
C LEU A 70 0.56 -8.22 -2.84
N SER A 71 -0.29 -7.29 -3.29
CA SER A 71 -1.43 -7.62 -4.15
C SER A 71 -0.99 -8.14 -5.51
N GLU A 72 0.06 -7.56 -6.10
CA GLU A 72 0.58 -7.99 -7.40
C GLU A 72 1.25 -9.35 -7.31
N ILE A 73 2.04 -9.59 -6.25
CA ILE A 73 2.68 -10.88 -6.02
C ILE A 73 1.65 -12.00 -5.79
N THR A 74 0.56 -11.70 -5.09
CA THR A 74 -0.43 -12.72 -4.70
C THR A 74 -1.55 -12.93 -5.70
N LEU A 75 -1.99 -11.88 -6.41
CA LEU A 75 -3.21 -11.89 -7.22
C LEU A 75 -3.01 -11.34 -8.64
N GLY A 76 -1.85 -10.76 -8.96
CA GLY A 76 -1.61 -10.03 -10.19
C GLY A 76 -0.33 -10.44 -10.90
N ASP A 77 0.40 -9.46 -11.40
CA ASP A 77 1.69 -9.68 -12.06
C ASP A 77 2.80 -9.80 -11.01
N GLN A 78 3.19 -11.05 -10.73
CA GLN A 78 4.23 -11.36 -9.77
C GLN A 78 5.58 -10.72 -10.12
N ALA A 79 5.94 -10.64 -11.41
CA ALA A 79 7.22 -10.08 -11.82
C ALA A 79 7.28 -8.58 -11.51
N VAL A 80 6.20 -7.84 -11.80
CA VAL A 80 6.09 -6.41 -11.45
C VAL A 80 6.20 -6.22 -9.94
N GLY A 81 5.46 -7.00 -9.16
CA GLY A 81 5.48 -6.91 -7.71
C GLY A 81 6.87 -7.19 -7.11
N GLN A 82 7.59 -8.19 -7.62
CA GLN A 82 8.92 -8.56 -7.13
C GLN A 82 10.04 -7.62 -7.62
N GLN A 83 9.98 -7.13 -8.86
CA GLN A 83 11.07 -6.38 -9.49
C GLN A 83 10.92 -4.86 -9.33
N ILE A 84 9.70 -4.37 -9.12
CA ILE A 84 9.42 -2.93 -9.07
C ILE A 84 8.93 -2.53 -7.68
N HIS A 85 7.77 -3.02 -7.25
CA HIS A 85 7.11 -2.47 -6.07
C HIS A 85 7.72 -2.96 -4.75
N ARG A 86 8.14 -4.22 -4.62
CA ARG A 86 8.84 -4.69 -3.41
C ARG A 86 10.15 -3.92 -3.17
N PRO A 87 11.06 -3.78 -4.16
CA PRO A 87 12.26 -2.96 -4.01
C PRO A 87 11.95 -1.50 -3.65
N ALA A 88 10.90 -0.92 -4.24
CA ALA A 88 10.48 0.44 -3.90
C ALA A 88 10.11 0.58 -2.41
N VAL A 89 9.36 -0.37 -1.85
CA VAL A 89 8.99 -0.38 -0.42
C VAL A 89 10.21 -0.46 0.47
N VAL A 90 11.14 -1.36 0.17
CA VAL A 90 12.42 -1.46 0.90
C VAL A 90 13.15 -0.13 0.88
N LYS A 91 13.25 0.50 -0.29
CA LYS A 91 13.93 1.79 -0.43
C LYS A 91 13.25 2.90 0.37
N MET A 92 11.92 2.95 0.38
CA MET A 92 11.18 3.94 1.16
C MET A 92 11.36 3.75 2.67
N ILE A 93 11.42 2.50 3.14
CA ILE A 93 11.70 2.17 4.55
C ILE A 93 13.13 2.63 4.91
N GLU A 94 14.11 2.38 4.06
CA GLU A 94 15.49 2.87 4.27
C GLU A 94 15.53 4.39 4.36
N LEU A 95 14.87 5.09 3.42
CA LEU A 95 14.80 6.56 3.40
C LEU A 95 14.09 7.13 4.65
N ALA A 96 13.17 6.38 5.24
CA ALA A 96 12.50 6.74 6.48
C ALA A 96 13.38 6.51 7.74
N GLY A 97 14.57 5.91 7.60
CA GLY A 97 15.45 5.57 8.73
C GLY A 97 15.22 4.17 9.29
N GLY A 98 14.60 3.27 8.52
CA GLY A 98 14.29 1.90 8.92
C GLY A 98 12.89 1.75 9.52
N VAL A 99 12.49 0.48 9.73
CA VAL A 99 11.13 0.13 10.21
C VAL A 99 10.82 0.74 11.58
N GLU A 100 11.82 0.86 12.46
CA GLU A 100 11.67 1.44 13.79
C GLU A 100 11.32 2.92 13.75
N ALA A 101 11.89 3.67 12.79
CA ALA A 101 11.65 5.10 12.63
C ALA A 101 10.22 5.44 12.19
N LEU A 102 9.48 4.46 11.65
CA LEU A 102 8.08 4.62 11.24
C LEU A 102 7.12 4.71 12.42
N ASN A 103 7.57 4.41 13.65
CA ASN A 103 6.77 4.44 14.88
C ASN A 103 5.42 3.70 14.74
N LEU A 104 5.44 2.58 14.02
CA LEU A 104 4.29 1.72 13.83
C LEU A 104 4.02 0.92 15.11
N PRO A 105 2.75 0.74 15.53
CA PRO A 105 2.39 -0.19 16.58
C PRO A 105 2.79 -1.58 16.18
N LYS A 106 3.04 -2.36 17.22
CA LYS A 106 3.46 -3.75 17.15
C LYS A 106 2.68 -4.56 16.10
N VAL A 107 1.34 -4.52 16.13
CA VAL A 107 0.49 -5.30 15.21
C VAL A 107 0.75 -4.97 13.73
N VAL A 108 0.99 -3.69 13.40
CA VAL A 108 1.22 -3.28 12.00
C VAL A 108 2.63 -3.64 11.56
N ARG A 109 3.58 -3.57 12.48
CA ARG A 109 4.95 -4.02 12.24
C ARG A 109 5.01 -5.53 12.00
N GLU A 110 4.29 -6.31 12.79
CA GLU A 110 4.17 -7.76 12.61
C GLU A 110 3.54 -8.10 11.25
N HIS A 111 2.50 -7.36 10.83
CA HIS A 111 1.93 -7.52 9.49
C HIS A 111 2.92 -7.17 8.38
N LEU A 112 3.73 -6.12 8.55
CA LEU A 112 4.75 -5.75 7.58
C LEU A 112 5.81 -6.85 7.45
N PHE A 113 6.29 -7.41 8.55
CA PHE A 113 7.23 -8.53 8.54
C PHE A 113 6.64 -9.82 7.95
N TRP A 114 5.38 -10.12 8.27
CA TRP A 114 4.68 -11.25 7.69
C TRP A 114 4.53 -11.08 6.17
N ALA A 115 4.12 -9.89 5.73
CA ALA A 115 3.98 -9.58 4.31
C ALA A 115 5.32 -9.68 3.59
N GLU A 116 6.41 -9.19 4.19
CA GLU A 116 7.75 -9.35 3.63
C GLU A 116 8.07 -10.83 3.40
N ARG A 117 7.91 -11.68 4.43
CA ARG A 117 8.20 -13.12 4.33
C ARG A 117 7.40 -13.83 3.24
N LEU A 118 6.22 -13.32 2.89
CA LEU A 118 5.39 -13.87 1.83
C LEU A 118 5.83 -13.40 0.43
N MET A 119 6.53 -12.26 0.37
CA MET A 119 7.05 -11.69 -0.88
C MET A 119 8.50 -12.08 -1.18
N ALA A 120 9.23 -12.65 -0.22
CA ALA A 120 10.57 -13.22 -0.35
C ALA A 120 10.55 -14.61 -0.98
#